data_AF-A0A958CTL2-F1
#
_entry.id   AF-A0A958CTL2-F1
#
_cell.length_a   1.000
_cell.length_b   1.000
_cell.length_c   1.000
_cell.angle_alpha   90.00
_cell.angle_beta   90.00
_cell.angle_gamma   90.00
#
_symmetry.space_group_name_H-M   'P 1'
#
loop_
_entity.id
_entity.type
_entity.pdbx_description
1 polymer ?
#
loop_
_entity_poly.entity_id
_entity_poly.type
_entity_poly.pdbx_seq_one_letter_code
_entity_poly.pdbx_strand_id
1 'polypeptide(L)' 'MTKSKVAILRTSPRTVLADYHRLMNLAGYQDVIARDADTALKVNISWHYFFPGSSTTPWQLEGVIRAMEQD' A
#
# COMPACT_ATOMS: atom_id res chain seq x y z
N MET A 1 12.87 -9.78 21.65
CA MET A 1 12.39 -8.76 20.68
C MET A 1 11.57 -9.46 19.61
N THR A 2 10.38 -8.96 19.30
CA THR A 2 9.59 -9.43 18.15
C THR A 2 10.30 -9.04 16.84
N LYS A 3 10.34 -9.95 15.87
CA LYS A 3 10.96 -9.68 14.56
C LYS A 3 9.97 -8.91 13.69
N SER A 4 10.45 -7.88 12.98
CA SER A 4 9.64 -7.16 11.99
C SER A 4 9.26 -8.07 10.83
N LYS A 5 8.01 -7.98 10.37
CA LYS A 5 7.53 -8.67 9.17
C LYS A 5 7.82 -7.80 7.94
N VAL A 6 8.50 -8.36 6.94
CA VAL A 6 8.79 -7.69 5.67
C VAL A 6 8.21 -8.52 4.54
N ALA A 7 7.33 -7.92 3.73
CA ALA A 7 6.75 -8.56 2.55
C ALA A 7 7.35 -7.93 1.28
N ILE A 8 7.83 -8.78 0.37
CA ILE A 8 8.36 -8.37 -0.93
C ILE A 8 7.66 -9.21 -1.99
N LEU A 9 7.20 -8.55 -3.06
CA LEU A 9 6.74 -9.27 -4.24
C LEU A 9 7.30 -8.65 -5.52
N ARG A 10 7.41 -9.49 -6.55
CA ARG A 10 7.62 -9.04 -7.92
C ARG A 10 6.27 -8.67 -8.53
N THR A 11 6.17 -7.48 -9.11
CA THR A 11 4.94 -6.97 -9.73
C THR A 11 5.13 -6.71 -11.24
N SER A 12 4.04 -6.47 -11.95
CA SER A 12 4.01 -6.01 -13.34
C SER A 12 2.93 -4.96 -13.53
N PRO A 13 3.00 -4.10 -14.57
CA PRO A 13 1.93 -3.13 -14.85
C PRO A 13 0.54 -3.78 -15.01
N ARG A 14 0.47 -5.03 -15.50
CA ARG A 14 -0.80 -5.76 -15.69
C ARG A 14 -1.46 -6.18 -14.38
N THR A 15 -0.67 -6.39 -13.33
CA THR A 15 -1.11 -6.99 -12.07
C THR A 15 -0.98 -6.06 -10.87
N VAL A 16 -0.42 -4.86 -11.04
CA VAL A 16 0.01 -3.97 -9.95
C VAL A 16 -1.05 -3.72 -8.88
N LEU A 17 -2.33 -3.56 -9.24
CA LEU A 17 -3.40 -3.34 -8.26
C LEU A 17 -3.70 -4.60 -7.43
N ALA A 18 -3.79 -5.77 -8.08
CA ALA A 18 -3.96 -7.04 -7.38
C ALA A 18 -2.72 -7.39 -6.54
N ASP A 19 -1.54 -7.01 -7.02
CA ASP A 19 -0.28 -7.18 -6.32
C ASP A 19 -0.23 -6.36 -5.02
N TYR A 20 -0.80 -5.14 -5.00
CA TYR A 20 -0.95 -4.34 -3.77
C TYR A 20 -1.86 -5.02 -2.74
N HIS A 21 -3.02 -5.53 -3.15
CA HIS A 21 -3.91 -6.29 -2.26
C HIS A 21 -3.18 -7.49 -1.64
N ARG A 22 -2.47 -8.27 -2.46
CA ARG A 22 -1.64 -9.38 -1.98
C ARG A 22 -0.51 -8.92 -1.06
N LEU A 23 0.18 -7.82 -1.39
CA LEU A 23 1.29 -7.29 -0.61
C LEU A 23 0.84 -6.86 0.79
N MET A 24 -0.28 -6.14 0.89
CA MET A 24 -0.83 -5.67 2.15
C MET A 24 -1.23 -6.83 3.06
N ASN A 25 -1.90 -7.84 2.50
CA ASN A 25 -2.27 -9.06 3.23
C ASN A 25 -1.03 -9.88 3.66
N LEU A 26 -0.01 -9.99 2.81
CA LEU A 26 1.27 -10.59 3.21
C LEU A 26 1.93 -9.82 4.35
N ALA A 27 1.82 -8.49 4.38
CA ALA A 27 2.32 -7.66 5.45
C ALA A 27 1.48 -7.75 6.75
N GLY A 28 0.27 -8.32 6.70
CA GLY A 28 -0.61 -8.45 7.87
C GLY A 28 -1.21 -7.12 8.32
N TYR A 29 -1.52 -6.21 7.39
CA TYR A 29 -1.94 -4.85 7.75
C TYR A 29 -3.23 -4.81 8.59
N GLN A 30 -4.14 -5.78 8.41
CA GLN A 30 -5.40 -5.88 9.15
C GLN A 30 -5.22 -6.18 10.63
N ASP A 31 -4.05 -6.69 11.04
CA ASP A 31 -3.73 -6.93 12.45
C ASP A 31 -3.36 -5.63 13.20
N VAL A 32 -3.16 -4.52 12.46
CA VAL A 32 -2.60 -3.28 12.98
C VAL A 32 -3.53 -2.08 12.72
N ILE A 33 -4.16 -2.01 11.54
CA ILE A 33 -5.07 -0.92 11.20
C ILE A 33 -6.47 -1.23 11.73
N ALA A 34 -7.03 -0.31 12.51
CA ALA A 34 -8.37 -0.45 13.07
C ALA A 34 -9.44 -0.43 11.95
N ARG A 35 -10.31 -1.44 11.93
CA ARG A 35 -11.40 -1.57 10.95
C ARG A 35 -12.61 -0.70 11.27
N ASP A 36 -12.73 -0.25 12.51
CA ASP A 36 -13.86 0.51 13.05
C ASP A 36 -13.59 2.02 13.15
N ALA A 37 -12.45 2.48 12.61
CA ALA A 37 -12.06 3.88 12.63
C ALA A 37 -11.94 4.46 11.21
N ASP A 38 -12.34 5.72 11.05
CA ASP A 38 -12.10 6.48 9.83
C ASP A 38 -10.58 6.57 9.57
N THR A 39 -10.15 6.02 8.44
CA THR A 39 -8.72 5.98 8.07
C THR A 39 -8.43 6.98 6.96
N ALA A 40 -7.53 7.93 7.24
CA ALA A 40 -7.04 8.88 6.24
C ALA A 40 -5.80 8.34 5.52
N LEU A 41 -5.81 8.34 4.18
CA LEU A 41 -4.65 8.02 3.36
C LEU A 41 -3.92 9.29 2.95
N LYS A 42 -2.66 9.43 3.40
CA LYS A 42 -1.81 10.58 3.07
C LYS A 42 -0.81 10.23 1.98
N VAL A 43 -0.87 10.98 0.87
CA VAL A 43 0.12 10.86 -0.21
C VAL A 43 1.40 11.62 0.11
N ASN A 44 2.52 11.12 -0.39
CA ASN A 44 3.79 11.86 -0.41
C ASN A 44 3.99 12.47 -1.80
N ILE A 45 4.25 13.78 -1.84
CA ILE A 45 4.59 14.51 -3.07
C ILE A 45 5.92 15.23 -2.86
N SER A 46 6.67 15.36 -3.96
CA SER A 46 7.87 16.19 -4.04
C SER A 46 7.52 17.56 -4.60
N TRP A 47 8.37 18.55 -4.33
CA TRP A 47 8.08 19.95 -4.58
C TRP A 47 7.88 20.33 -6.05
N HIS A 48 8.60 19.69 -6.98
CA HIS A 48 8.58 20.09 -8.40
C HIS A 48 8.34 18.94 -9.39
N TYR A 49 8.97 17.78 -9.18
CA TYR A 49 8.91 16.66 -10.13
C TYR A 49 8.54 15.37 -9.43
N PHE A 50 7.89 14.47 -10.16
CA PHE A 50 7.68 13.10 -9.70
C PHE A 50 9.02 12.38 -9.52
N PHE A 51 9.28 11.88 -8.31
CA PHE A 51 10.46 11.08 -7.98
C PHE A 51 10.04 9.66 -7.60
N PRO A 52 10.33 8.63 -8.43
CA PRO A 52 10.05 7.24 -8.09
C PRO A 52 10.62 6.86 -6.73
N GLY A 53 9.81 6.24 -5.88
CA GLY A 53 10.20 5.83 -4.53
C GLY A 53 10.05 6.92 -3.46
N SER A 54 10.01 8.19 -3.84
CA SER A 54 9.73 9.32 -2.92
C SER A 54 8.30 9.81 -3.03
N SER A 55 7.77 9.91 -4.25
CA SER A 55 6.39 10.30 -4.52
C SER A 55 5.47 9.08 -4.51
N THR A 56 4.29 9.20 -3.92
CA THR A 56 3.24 8.19 -4.04
C THR A 56 2.81 8.09 -5.49
N THR A 57 2.89 6.87 -6.06
CA THR A 57 2.42 6.62 -7.42
C THR A 57 0.90 6.50 -7.46
N PRO A 58 0.23 6.85 -8.58
CA PRO A 58 -1.23 6.71 -8.68
C PRO A 58 -1.71 5.28 -8.42
N TRP A 59 -1.01 4.27 -8.97
CA TRP A 59 -1.36 2.87 -8.78
C TRP A 59 -1.09 2.35 -7.36
N GLN A 60 -0.16 2.97 -6.61
CA GLN A 60 0.01 2.67 -5.19
C GLN A 60 -1.18 3.17 -4.38
N LEU A 61 -1.62 4.41 -4.60
CA LEU A 61 -2.77 4.98 -3.90
C LEU A 61 -4.03 4.15 -4.21
N GLU A 62 -4.30 3.92 -5.50
CA GLU A 62 -5.43 3.13 -5.95
C GLU A 62 -5.39 1.69 -5.41
N GLY A 63 -4.21 1.05 -5.43
CA GLY A 63 -4.03 -0.31 -4.94
C GLY A 63 -4.31 -0.43 -3.44
N VAL A 64 -3.90 0.55 -2.63
CA VAL A 64 -4.18 0.59 -1.19
C VAL A 64 -5.67 0.83 -0.92
N ILE A 65 -6.29 1.79 -1.62
CA ILE A 65 -7.73 2.09 -1.47
C ILE A 65 -8.54 0.82 -1.76
N ARG A 66 -8.34 0.21 -2.95
CA ARG A 66 -9.08 -1.00 -3.33
C ARG A 66 -8.85 -2.16 -2.38
N ALA A 67 -7.63 -2.33 -1.89
CA ALA A 67 -7.35 -3.40 -0.94
C ALA A 67 -8.11 -3.22 0.38
N MET A 68 -8.18 -2.00 0.89
CA MET A 68 -8.89 -1.67 2.12
C MET A 68 -10.42 -1.72 1.96
N GLU A 69 -10.96 -1.34 0.80
CA GLU A 69 -12.40 -1.46 0.54
C GLU A 69 -12.84 -2.91 0.31
N GLN A 70 -11.93 -3.77 -0.16
CA GLN A 70 -12.22 -5.17 -0.45
C GLN A 70 -12.19 -6.07 0.79
N ASP A 71 -11.38 -5.73 1.81
CA ASP A 71 -11.10 -6.55 3.00
C ASP A 71 -11.91 -6.16 4.26
#